data_AF-A0A087TMY4-F1
#
_entry.id   AF-A0A087TMY4-F1
#
_cell.length_a   1.000
_cell.length_b   1.000
_cell.length_c   1.000
_cell.angle_alpha   90.00
_cell.angle_beta   90.00
_cell.angle_gamma   90.00
#
_symmetry.space_group_name_H-M   'P 1'
#
loop_
_entity.id
_entity.type
_entity.pdbx_description
1 polymer ?
#
loop_
_entity_poly.entity_id
_entity_poly.type
_entity_poly.pdbx_seq_one_letter_code
_entity_poly.pdbx_strand_id
1 'polypeptide(L)'
;MRSSSSDCKKAICRQECRNGGVCTKPDHCSCPLGWTGKACEIDVNECSQRNNLCEQECINVPGSYKCSCREGYSLHPNGRNCNKEIARHSNTEDISELLKKIEDMQQRLSVLEAWKRRSFAEEQDHRHPRDERINSLSEQIAILEERLAECSCNRRDVEFFPQPQK
;
A
#
# COMPACT_ATOMS: atom_id res chain seq x y z
N MET A 1 -73.12 -5.15 18.84
CA MET A 1 -72.00 -4.70 17.98
C MET A 1 -70.77 -4.44 18.84
N ARG A 2 -69.85 -5.40 18.94
CA ARG A 2 -68.52 -5.18 19.50
C ARG A 2 -67.54 -5.85 18.56
N SER A 3 -67.09 -5.11 17.56
CA SER A 3 -65.97 -5.55 16.73
C SER A 3 -64.72 -5.30 17.56
N SER A 4 -64.16 -6.39 18.09
CA SER A 4 -62.87 -6.43 18.78
C SER A 4 -61.80 -5.79 17.91
N SER A 5 -61.37 -4.57 18.24
CA SER A 5 -60.26 -3.89 17.56
C SER A 5 -58.95 -4.34 18.19
N SER A 6 -58.48 -5.54 17.82
CA SER A 6 -57.19 -6.08 18.27
C SER A 6 -56.03 -5.77 17.31
N ASP A 7 -56.24 -4.92 16.30
CA ASP A 7 -55.25 -4.64 15.26
C ASP A 7 -54.55 -3.28 15.38
N CYS A 8 -54.38 -2.76 16.59
CA CYS A 8 -53.45 -1.64 16.84
C CYS A 8 -52.03 -2.16 17.17
N LYS A 9 -51.54 -3.13 16.39
CA LYS A 9 -50.18 -3.70 16.55
C LYS A 9 -49.30 -3.54 15.31
N LYS A 10 -49.90 -3.20 14.17
CA LYS A 10 -49.15 -2.99 12.92
C LYS A 10 -48.89 -1.50 12.75
N ALA A 11 -47.61 -1.11 12.75
CA ALA A 11 -47.23 0.25 12.39
C ALA A 11 -47.66 0.51 10.93
N ILE A 12 -48.35 1.62 10.70
CA ILE A 12 -48.79 2.05 9.36
C ILE A 12 -48.03 3.32 9.00
N CYS A 13 -47.21 3.24 7.97
CA CYS A 13 -46.54 4.40 7.38
C CYS A 13 -47.23 4.71 6.06
N ARG A 14 -47.79 5.92 5.93
CA ARG A 14 -48.45 6.37 4.69
C ARG A 14 -47.44 6.57 3.56
N GLN A 15 -46.23 6.98 3.93
CA GLN A 15 -45.07 6.98 3.05
C GLN A 15 -44.22 5.74 3.37
N GLU A 16 -43.88 4.96 2.34
CA GLU A 16 -43.04 3.78 2.52
C GLU A 16 -41.63 4.16 2.99
N CYS A 17 -41.12 3.44 3.99
CA CYS A 17 -39.74 3.58 4.45
C CYS A 17 -38.79 3.07 3.36
N ARG A 18 -37.96 3.95 2.81
CA ARG A 18 -37.01 3.65 1.73
C ARG A 18 -35.72 3.04 2.28
N ASN A 19 -34.87 2.56 1.37
CA ASN A 19 -33.50 2.12 1.65
C ASN A 19 -33.39 1.06 2.76
N GLY A 20 -34.41 0.22 2.94
CA GLY A 20 -34.44 -0.82 3.97
C GLY A 20 -34.91 -0.35 5.36
N GLY A 21 -35.50 0.84 5.46
CA GLY A 21 -36.10 1.34 6.70
C GLY A 21 -37.29 0.51 7.16
N VAL A 22 -37.49 0.46 8.48
CA VAL A 22 -38.57 -0.30 9.12
C VAL A 22 -39.60 0.65 9.70
N CYS A 23 -40.87 0.47 9.34
CA CYS A 23 -41.97 1.22 9.94
C CYS A 23 -42.20 0.71 11.37
N THR A 24 -41.89 1.55 12.37
CA THR A 24 -41.97 1.15 13.79
C THR A 24 -43.14 1.79 14.53
N LYS A 25 -43.60 2.95 14.07
CA LYS A 25 -44.79 3.66 14.60
C LYS A 25 -45.54 4.34 13.45
N PRO A 26 -46.78 4.83 13.66
CA PRO A 26 -47.50 5.59 12.64
C PRO A 26 -46.64 6.72 12.06
N ASP A 27 -46.42 6.68 10.75
CA ASP A 27 -45.58 7.61 9.98
C ASP A 27 -44.16 7.84 10.56
N HIS A 28 -43.58 6.81 11.19
CA HIS A 28 -42.23 6.85 11.73
C HIS A 28 -41.40 5.64 11.25
N CYS A 29 -40.41 5.94 10.43
CA CYS A 29 -39.43 4.98 9.96
C CYS A 29 -38.20 4.98 10.87
N SER A 30 -37.76 3.79 11.26
CA SER A 30 -36.41 3.56 11.77
C SER A 30 -35.50 3.30 10.58
N CYS A 31 -34.51 4.18 10.37
CA CYS A 31 -33.63 4.12 9.22
C CYS A 31 -32.39 3.26 9.50
N PRO A 32 -31.89 2.53 8.49
CA PRO A 32 -30.61 1.87 8.60
C PRO A 32 -29.47 2.89 8.69
N LEU A 33 -28.29 2.42 9.12
CA LEU A 33 -27.09 3.25 9.16
C LEU A 33 -26.81 3.85 7.77
N GLY A 34 -26.38 5.12 7.76
CA GLY A 34 -26.14 5.89 6.53
C GLY A 34 -27.39 6.58 5.95
N TRP A 35 -28.57 6.42 6.55
CA TRP A 35 -29.80 7.05 6.08
C TRP A 35 -30.52 7.87 7.16
N THR A 36 -31.19 8.93 6.73
CA THR A 36 -32.02 9.81 7.56
C THR A 36 -33.23 10.34 6.78
N GLY A 37 -34.03 11.20 7.41
CA GLY A 37 -35.31 11.66 6.86
C GLY A 37 -36.51 10.88 7.41
N LYS A 38 -37.72 11.34 7.10
CA LYS A 38 -38.96 10.74 7.65
C LYS A 38 -39.23 9.35 7.06
N ALA A 39 -38.82 9.15 5.81
CA ALA A 39 -38.96 7.91 5.06
C ALA A 39 -37.60 7.32 4.68
N CYS A 40 -36.51 7.68 5.39
CA CYS A 40 -35.15 7.22 5.12
C CYS A 40 -34.65 7.56 3.71
N GLU A 41 -35.12 8.68 3.17
CA GLU A 41 -34.90 9.14 1.80
C GLU A 41 -33.63 9.99 1.64
N ILE A 42 -33.03 10.43 2.75
CA ILE A 42 -31.87 11.32 2.76
C ILE A 42 -30.64 10.49 3.12
N ASP A 43 -29.65 10.50 2.23
CA ASP A 43 -28.33 9.93 2.47
C ASP A 43 -27.56 10.77 3.50
N VAL A 44 -26.92 10.10 4.45
CA VAL A 44 -26.08 10.76 5.45
C VAL A 44 -24.68 10.86 4.88
N ASN A 45 -24.21 12.06 4.59
CA ASN A 45 -22.83 12.25 4.18
C ASN A 45 -21.87 12.15 5.37
N GLU A 46 -21.36 10.96 5.66
CA GLU A 46 -20.47 10.77 6.81
C GLU A 46 -19.13 11.48 6.60
N CYS A 47 -18.65 11.64 5.36
CA CYS A 47 -17.42 12.37 5.05
C CYS A 47 -17.47 13.84 5.49
N SER A 48 -18.66 14.46 5.50
CA SER A 48 -18.85 15.84 5.99
C SER A 48 -19.12 15.91 7.49
N GLN A 49 -19.55 14.82 8.12
CA GLN A 49 -19.97 14.81 9.53
C GLN A 49 -18.91 14.28 10.49
N ARG A 50 -18.02 13.39 10.02
CA ARG A 50 -17.02 12.72 10.86
C ARG A 50 -15.62 12.96 10.34
N ASN A 51 -14.76 13.45 11.23
CA ASN A 51 -13.33 13.53 10.97
C ASN A 51 -12.68 12.14 11.12
N ASN A 52 -11.62 11.88 10.34
CA ASN A 52 -10.79 10.67 10.42
C ASN A 52 -11.48 9.34 10.02
N LEU A 53 -12.46 9.38 9.11
CA LEU A 53 -13.07 8.17 8.53
C LEU A 53 -12.11 7.39 7.62
N CYS A 54 -11.27 8.13 6.89
CA CYS A 54 -10.29 7.68 5.94
C CYS A 54 -8.95 8.36 6.26
N GLU A 55 -7.83 7.71 5.94
CA GLU A 55 -6.51 8.30 6.11
C GLU A 55 -6.28 9.48 5.16
N GLN A 56 -6.78 9.38 3.93
CA GLN A 56 -6.59 10.40 2.90
C GLN A 56 -7.94 10.93 2.42
N GLU A 57 -8.51 10.35 1.37
CA GLU A 57 -9.72 10.87 0.73
C GLU A 57 -10.94 10.05 1.16
N CYS A 58 -12.04 10.76 1.45
CA CYS A 58 -13.34 10.17 1.77
C CYS A 58 -14.33 10.51 0.67
N ILE A 59 -14.98 9.49 0.13
CA ILE A 59 -15.97 9.59 -0.94
C ILE A 59 -17.31 9.15 -0.35
N ASN A 60 -18.27 10.07 -0.33
CA ASN A 60 -19.64 9.75 0.09
C ASN A 60 -20.34 8.86 -0.96
N VAL A 61 -21.00 7.80 -0.51
CA VAL A 61 -21.80 6.92 -1.39
C VAL A 61 -23.15 6.64 -0.73
N PRO A 62 -24.23 6.41 -1.50
CA PRO A 62 -25.54 6.18 -0.89
C PRO A 62 -25.53 5.07 0.19
N GLY A 63 -25.87 5.44 1.43
CA GLY A 63 -25.92 4.61 2.63
C GLY A 63 -24.56 4.34 3.30
N SER A 64 -23.46 4.92 2.82
CA SER A 64 -22.13 4.69 3.39
C SER A 64 -21.05 5.66 2.86
N TYR A 65 -19.79 5.28 3.02
CA TYR A 65 -18.65 5.98 2.45
C TYR A 65 -17.60 4.99 1.98
N LYS A 66 -16.71 5.44 1.09
CA LYS A 66 -15.52 4.70 0.66
C LYS A 66 -14.30 5.59 0.81
N CYS A 67 -13.16 4.97 1.14
CA CYS A 67 -11.89 5.68 1.17
C CYS A 67 -11.16 5.49 -0.15
N SER A 68 -10.49 6.55 -0.61
CA SER A 68 -9.52 6.51 -1.70
C SER A 68 -8.17 7.05 -1.24
N CYS A 69 -7.15 6.70 -2.00
CA CYS A 69 -5.79 7.16 -1.78
C CYS A 69 -5.34 8.02 -2.95
N ARG A 70 -4.50 9.01 -2.65
CA ARG A 70 -3.88 9.88 -3.63
C ARG A 70 -2.90 9.09 -4.49
N GLU A 71 -2.48 9.69 -5.60
CA GLU A 71 -1.48 9.12 -6.49
C GLU A 71 -0.21 8.71 -5.73
N GLY A 72 0.32 7.52 -6.04
CA GLY A 72 1.45 6.92 -5.33
C GLY A 72 1.08 6.23 -4.01
N TYR A 73 -0.20 5.94 -3.76
CA TYR A 73 -0.67 5.19 -2.60
C TYR A 73 -1.71 4.15 -3.00
N SER A 74 -1.71 3.02 -2.28
CA SER A 74 -2.66 1.91 -2.42
C SER A 74 -3.57 1.85 -1.21
N LEU A 75 -4.84 1.52 -1.42
CA LEU A 75 -5.78 1.33 -0.32
C LEU A 75 -5.44 0.05 0.44
N HIS A 76 -5.15 0.19 1.74
CA HIS A 76 -4.89 -0.91 2.64
C HIS A 76 -6.13 -1.83 2.71
N PRO A 77 -5.99 -3.15 2.92
CA PRO A 77 -7.12 -4.10 3.02
C PRO A 77 -8.17 -3.78 4.11
N ASN A 78 -7.85 -2.89 5.05
CA ASN A 78 -8.81 -2.41 6.05
C ASN A 78 -9.80 -1.36 5.48
N GLY A 79 -9.62 -0.97 4.22
CA GLY A 79 -10.49 -0.05 3.49
C GLY A 79 -10.43 1.40 3.97
N ARG A 80 -9.45 1.77 4.80
CA ARG A 80 -9.33 3.12 5.39
C ARG A 80 -7.96 3.74 5.27
N ASN A 81 -6.92 2.93 5.44
CA ASN A 81 -5.54 3.38 5.41
C ASN A 81 -4.95 3.34 4.00
N CYS A 82 -3.90 4.12 3.77
CA CYS A 82 -3.24 4.24 2.50
C CYS A 82 -1.76 3.88 2.66
N ASN A 83 -1.35 2.78 2.03
CA ASN A 83 0.04 2.38 2.00
C ASN A 83 0.72 3.12 0.86
N LYS A 84 1.82 3.84 1.15
CA LYS A 84 2.62 4.47 0.11
C LYS A 84 3.08 3.38 -0.85
N GLU A 85 2.64 3.47 -2.11
CA GLU A 85 3.22 2.70 -3.17
C GLU A 85 4.62 3.27 -3.35
N ILE A 86 5.62 2.54 -2.87
CA ILE A 86 6.97 2.76 -3.34
C ILE A 86 6.88 2.45 -4.83
N ALA A 87 6.79 3.50 -5.64
CA ALA A 87 6.84 3.38 -7.09
C ALA A 87 7.97 2.39 -7.37
N ARG A 88 7.64 1.26 -7.98
CA ARG A 88 8.64 0.30 -8.46
C ARG A 88 9.48 1.07 -9.47
N HIS A 89 10.53 1.68 -8.96
CA HIS A 89 11.55 2.47 -9.63
C HIS A 89 11.01 3.34 -10.79
N SER A 90 10.86 4.63 -10.54
CA SER A 90 11.06 5.67 -11.57
C SER A 90 12.53 5.74 -12.06
N ASN A 91 13.33 4.69 -11.88
CA ASN A 91 14.79 4.70 -11.91
C ASN A 91 15.36 3.51 -12.71
N THR A 92 14.70 3.08 -13.79
CA THR A 92 15.31 2.11 -14.71
C THR A 92 16.58 2.67 -15.38
N GLU A 93 16.64 3.99 -15.59
CA GLU A 93 17.87 4.66 -16.06
C GLU A 93 18.96 4.71 -14.98
N ASP A 94 18.58 4.87 -13.71
CA ASP A 94 19.51 4.99 -12.58
C ASP A 94 20.15 3.64 -12.19
N ILE A 95 19.38 2.54 -12.25
CA ILE A 95 19.92 1.18 -12.03
C ILE A 95 20.89 0.82 -13.15
N SER A 96 20.56 1.16 -14.40
CA SER A 96 21.44 0.88 -15.54
C SER A 96 22.78 1.63 -15.42
N GLU A 97 22.78 2.84 -14.89
CA GLU A 97 23.99 3.62 -14.63
C GLU A 97 24.80 3.08 -13.44
N LEU A 98 24.14 2.60 -12.38
CA LEU A 98 24.80 1.94 -11.26
C LEU A 98 25.44 0.61 -11.67
N LEU A 99 24.78 -0.19 -12.52
CA LEU A 99 25.33 -1.44 -13.06
C LEU A 99 26.58 -1.17 -13.92
N LYS A 100 26.57 -0.13 -14.76
CA LYS A 100 27.77 0.29 -15.53
C LYS A 100 28.94 0.70 -14.63
N LYS A 101 28.67 1.41 -13.53
CA LYS A 101 29.71 1.79 -12.56
C LYS A 101 30.31 0.59 -11.85
N ILE A 102 29.50 -0.41 -11.50
CA ILE A 102 29.98 -1.66 -10.91
C ILE A 102 30.89 -2.41 -11.90
N GLU A 103 30.48 -2.51 -13.16
CA GLU A 103 31.28 -3.18 -14.21
C GLU A 103 32.64 -2.48 -14.44
N ASP A 104 32.67 -1.15 -14.51
CA ASP A 104 33.93 -0.38 -14.62
C ASP A 104 34.85 -0.58 -13.40
N MET A 105 34.29 -0.61 -12.18
CA MET A 105 35.08 -0.89 -10.97
C MET A 105 35.63 -2.31 -10.96
N GLN A 106 34.83 -3.30 -11.35
CA GLN A 106 35.28 -4.69 -11.48
C GLN A 106 36.40 -4.81 -12.52
N GLN A 107 36.31 -4.09 -13.64
CA GLN A 107 37.36 -4.08 -14.65
C GLN A 107 38.66 -3.47 -14.11
N ARG A 108 38.59 -2.35 -13.38
CA ARG A 108 39.76 -1.74 -12.73
C ARG A 108 40.37 -2.66 -11.67
N LEU A 109 39.54 -3.33 -10.88
CA LEU A 109 39.97 -4.29 -9.87
C LEU A 109 40.71 -5.47 -10.53
N SER A 110 40.17 -6.02 -11.62
CA SER A 110 40.80 -7.14 -12.34
C SER A 110 42.21 -6.82 -12.84
N VAL A 111 42.45 -5.57 -13.29
CA VAL A 111 43.78 -5.10 -13.72
C VAL A 111 44.74 -4.98 -12.54
N LEU A 112 44.25 -4.46 -11.41
CA LEU A 112 45.06 -4.33 -10.18
C LEU A 112 45.40 -5.70 -9.58
N GLU A 113 44.48 -6.65 -9.61
CA GLU A 113 44.71 -8.04 -9.18
C GLU A 113 45.68 -8.78 -10.12
N ALA A 114 45.59 -8.55 -11.43
CA ALA A 114 46.53 -9.09 -12.40
C ALA A 114 47.93 -8.49 -12.21
N TRP A 115 48.01 -7.20 -11.91
CA TRP A 115 49.27 -6.55 -11.54
C TRP A 115 49.83 -7.13 -10.23
N LYS A 116 49.01 -7.29 -9.18
CA LYS A 116 49.41 -7.90 -7.91
C LYS A 116 49.96 -9.32 -8.09
N ARG A 117 49.33 -10.11 -8.97
CA ARG A 117 49.80 -11.46 -9.33
C ARG A 117 51.11 -11.48 -10.12
N ARG A 118 51.37 -10.46 -10.96
CA ARG A 118 52.63 -10.33 -11.73
C ARG A 118 53.78 -9.77 -10.89
N SER A 119 53.49 -8.85 -9.98
CA SER A 119 54.46 -8.28 -9.04
C SER A 119 54.94 -9.29 -8.00
N PHE A 120 54.20 -10.38 -7.76
CA PHE A 120 54.61 -11.49 -6.89
C PHE A 120 55.65 -12.44 -7.52
N ALA A 121 56.15 -12.16 -8.73
CA ALA A 121 57.25 -12.90 -9.35
C ALA A 121 58.65 -12.33 -9.03
N GLU A 122 58.75 -11.15 -8.39
CA GLU A 122 60.00 -10.57 -7.91
C GLU A 122 59.81 -9.94 -6.51
N GLU A 123 60.43 -10.57 -5.52
CA GLU A 123 60.70 -10.11 -4.14
C GLU A 123 59.58 -10.14 -3.07
N GLN A 124 59.95 -10.64 -1.88
CA GLN A 124 59.13 -10.67 -0.66
C GLN A 124 59.07 -9.28 0.00
N ASP A 125 57.85 -8.90 0.40
CA ASP A 125 57.52 -7.83 1.35
C ASP A 125 57.84 -6.38 0.93
N HIS A 126 56.79 -5.62 0.58
CA HIS A 126 56.38 -4.43 1.33
C HIS A 126 55.07 -3.89 0.74
N ARG A 127 54.09 -3.66 1.63
CA ARG A 127 52.78 -3.05 1.36
C ARG A 127 52.88 -1.96 0.27
N HIS A 128 52.34 -2.25 -0.91
CA HIS A 128 52.53 -1.40 -2.08
C HIS A 128 51.38 -0.37 -2.17
N PRO A 129 51.59 0.88 -2.61
CA PRO A 129 50.53 1.91 -2.67
C PRO A 129 49.30 1.52 -3.50
N ARG A 130 49.41 0.49 -4.34
CA ARG A 130 48.32 -0.06 -5.14
C ARG A 130 47.49 -1.11 -4.40
N ASP A 131 48.00 -1.71 -3.32
CA ASP A 131 47.23 -2.63 -2.46
C ASP A 131 46.16 -1.89 -1.65
N GLU A 132 46.45 -0.67 -1.19
CA GLU A 132 45.45 0.18 -0.52
C GLU A 132 44.31 0.57 -1.46
N ARG A 133 44.61 0.77 -2.75
CA ARG A 133 43.62 1.03 -3.79
C ARG A 133 42.76 -0.19 -4.10
N ILE A 134 43.33 -1.39 -4.08
CA ILE A 134 42.58 -2.66 -4.21
C ILE A 134 41.61 -2.79 -3.03
N ASN A 135 42.12 -2.64 -1.80
CA ASN A 135 41.30 -2.78 -0.59
C ASN A 135 40.16 -1.75 -0.55
N SER A 136 40.43 -0.50 -0.92
CA SER A 136 39.43 0.57 -0.99
C SER A 136 38.36 0.33 -2.05
N LEU A 137 38.71 -0.27 -3.20
CA LEU A 137 37.73 -0.62 -4.24
C LEU A 137 36.89 -1.84 -3.84
N SER A 138 37.49 -2.85 -3.22
CA SER A 138 36.76 -4.02 -2.71
C SER A 138 35.73 -3.64 -1.64
N GLU A 139 36.07 -2.70 -0.76
CA GLU A 139 35.14 -2.18 0.25
C GLU A 139 33.98 -1.39 -0.37
N GLN A 140 34.26 -0.56 -1.39
CA GLN A 140 33.21 0.15 -2.14
C GLN A 140 32.27 -0.80 -2.89
N ILE A 141 32.78 -1.91 -3.43
CA ILE A 141 31.97 -2.94 -4.09
C ILE A 141 31.05 -3.62 -3.07
N ALA A 142 31.58 -4.03 -1.92
CA ALA A 142 30.78 -4.70 -0.87
C ALA A 142 29.62 -3.82 -0.36
N ILE A 143 29.85 -2.52 -0.16
CA ILE A 143 28.81 -1.56 0.26
C ILE A 143 27.72 -1.43 -0.82
N LEU A 144 28.10 -1.46 -2.10
CA LEU A 144 27.12 -1.37 -3.20
C LEU A 144 26.32 -2.67 -3.36
N GLU A 145 26.96 -3.82 -3.18
CA GLU A 145 26.29 -5.12 -3.18
C GLU A 145 25.26 -5.24 -2.04
N GLU A 146 25.58 -4.74 -0.84
CA GLU A 146 24.64 -4.69 0.29
C GLU A 146 23.43 -3.79 0.00
N ARG A 147 23.66 -2.60 -0.57
CA ARG A 147 22.58 -1.68 -0.99
C ARG A 147 21.71 -2.25 -2.12
N LEU A 148 22.29 -3.06 -3.00
CA LEU A 148 21.56 -3.82 -4.02
C LEU A 148 20.76 -4.98 -3.42
N ALA A 149 21.27 -5.64 -2.39
CA ALA A 149 20.56 -6.68 -1.65
C ALA A 149 19.36 -6.11 -0.87
N GLU A 150 19.47 -4.90 -0.32
CA GLU A 150 18.34 -4.16 0.28
C GLU A 150 17.26 -3.77 -0.74
N CYS A 151 17.63 -3.61 -2.01
CA CYS A 151 16.69 -3.42 -3.12
C CYS A 151 15.99 -4.73 -3.55
N SER A 152 16.41 -5.89 -3.04
CA SER A 152 15.65 -7.13 -3.18
C SER A 152 14.50 -7.14 -2.16
N CYS A 153 13.40 -6.46 -2.48
CA CYS A 153 12.12 -6.78 -1.84
C CYS A 153 11.92 -8.29 -1.90
N ASN A 154 11.86 -8.91 -0.72
CA ASN A 154 11.78 -10.36 -0.53
C ASN A 154 10.69 -10.94 -1.45
N ARG A 155 11.08 -11.91 -2.28
CA ARG A 155 10.17 -12.75 -3.09
C ARG A 155 9.18 -13.59 -2.25
N ARG A 156 9.06 -13.34 -0.94
CA ARG A 156 8.33 -14.15 0.04
C ARG A 156 6.93 -13.67 0.41
N ASP A 157 6.48 -12.51 -0.09
CA ASP A 157 5.12 -12.00 0.21
C ASP A 157 4.09 -12.30 -0.90
N VAL A 158 4.37 -13.23 -1.82
CA VAL A 158 3.43 -13.66 -2.88
C VAL A 158 2.79 -15.03 -2.57
N GLU A 159 2.43 -15.28 -1.31
CA GLU A 159 1.58 -16.42 -0.94
C GLU A 159 0.45 -15.96 -0.02
N PHE A 160 -0.58 -15.31 -0.57
CA PHE A 160 -1.97 -15.47 -0.09
C PHE A 160 -2.97 -14.86 -1.09
N PHE A 161 -3.17 -15.53 -2.23
CA PHE A 161 -4.41 -15.39 -2.99
C PHE A 161 -5.27 -16.63 -2.73
N PRO A 162 -6.46 -16.52 -2.10
CA PRO A 162 -7.37 -17.64 -2.03
C PRO A 162 -7.88 -17.92 -3.45
N GLN A 163 -7.70 -19.16 -3.92
CA GLN A 163 -8.24 -19.58 -5.21
C GLN A 163 -9.78 -19.61 -5.17
N PRO A 164 -10.48 -19.26 -6.26
CA PRO A 164 -11.92 -19.42 -6.34
C PRO A 164 -12.27 -20.91 -6.41
N GLN A 165 -13.14 -21.35 -5.52
CA GLN A 165 -13.73 -22.68 -5.57
C GLN A 165 -14.64 -22.81 -6.80
N LYS A 166 -14.51 -23.95 -7.50
CA LYS A 166 -15.48 -24.41 -8.50
C LYS A 166 -16.76 -24.87 -7.84
#